data_AF-A0A9W7X1E7-F1
#
_entry.id   AF-A0A9W7X1E7-F1
#
_cell.length_a   1.000
_cell.length_b   1.000
_cell.length_c   1.000
_cell.angle_alpha   90.00
_cell.angle_beta   90.00
_cell.angle_gamma   90.00
#
_symmetry.space_group_name_H-M   'P 1'
#
loop_
_entity.id
_entity.type
_entity.pdbx_description
1 polymer ?
#
loop_
_entity_poly.entity_id
_entity_poly.type
_entity_poly.pdbx_seq_one_letter_code
_entity_poly.pdbx_strand_id
1 'polypeptide(L)'
;HKYLLLKVSPMLGLTAGILILVFVPEPKRGCADQIGGHIKTRTSWLCDMKALAKNRSYVFSSLASAAVSFATGAFGIWIPQYLFRAQVVQKTAVTCTYQPCSSKDSLIFGAITCVTGLLGVVIGAVTTRLCRQKTERADPLVCAVSMLGSAIFICLIFVVAKKSIAGAYICIFIGETLLFLNWAITADILMYVVIPTRRATAVAFQGFTSHLLGDAGSPYLIGLISDSLQESYATSVLWQFLSLGYALMLCPFVIVLGGMFFLATALFYLDDREKAEQQVDPLSGQPSIKV
;
A
#
# COMPACT_ATOMS: atom_id res chain seq x y z
N HIS A 1 -26.97 -8.71 -6.64
CA HIS A 1 -25.51 -8.85 -6.87
C HIS A 1 -24.69 -9.16 -5.61
N LYS A 2 -24.94 -8.53 -4.45
CA LYS A 2 -24.20 -8.78 -3.18
C LYS A 2 -24.27 -10.23 -2.65
N TYR A 3 -25.37 -10.95 -2.93
CA TYR A 3 -25.55 -12.35 -2.51
C TYR A 3 -24.70 -13.38 -3.27
N LEU A 4 -24.19 -13.07 -4.47
CA LEU A 4 -23.40 -14.01 -5.27
C LEU A 4 -21.92 -14.02 -4.82
N LEU A 5 -21.36 -12.84 -4.53
CA LEU A 5 -19.99 -12.68 -4.01
C LEU A 5 -19.79 -13.38 -2.66
N LEU A 6 -20.79 -13.35 -1.78
CA LEU A 6 -20.75 -14.01 -0.47
C LEU A 6 -20.81 -15.54 -0.56
N LYS A 7 -21.31 -16.11 -1.67
CA LYS A 7 -21.40 -17.56 -1.89
C LYS A 7 -20.20 -18.13 -2.64
N VAL A 8 -19.61 -17.37 -3.55
CA VAL A 8 -18.50 -17.84 -4.40
C VAL A 8 -17.16 -17.78 -3.67
N SER A 9 -16.93 -16.73 -2.85
CA SER A 9 -15.65 -16.54 -2.14
C SER A 9 -15.32 -17.67 -1.15
N PRO A 10 -16.28 -18.17 -0.32
CA PRO A 10 -16.01 -19.29 0.59
C PRO A 10 -15.74 -20.60 -0.14
N MET A 11 -16.36 -20.83 -1.30
CA MET A 11 -16.19 -22.05 -2.09
C MET A 11 -14.82 -22.09 -2.77
N LEU A 12 -14.35 -20.95 -3.29
CA LEU A 12 -12.97 -20.80 -3.78
C LEU A 12 -11.94 -20.95 -2.63
N GLY A 13 -12.23 -20.39 -1.45
CA GLY A 13 -11.40 -20.58 -0.26
C GLY A 13 -11.32 -22.05 0.19
N LEU A 14 -12.45 -22.76 0.20
CA LEU A 14 -12.50 -24.18 0.57
C LEU A 14 -11.75 -25.05 -0.44
N THR A 15 -11.95 -24.81 -1.74
CA THR A 15 -11.26 -25.57 -2.79
C THR A 15 -9.76 -25.34 -2.74
N ALA A 16 -9.30 -24.10 -2.57
CA ALA A 16 -7.89 -23.80 -2.35
C ALA A 16 -7.35 -24.47 -1.08
N GLY A 17 -8.11 -24.45 0.03
CA GLY A 17 -7.73 -25.12 1.28
C GLY A 17 -7.59 -26.64 1.13
N ILE A 18 -8.52 -27.28 0.41
CA ILE A 18 -8.45 -28.72 0.09
C ILE A 18 -7.25 -29.01 -0.81
N LEU A 19 -7.02 -28.20 -1.85
CA LEU A 19 -5.83 -28.37 -2.70
C LEU A 19 -4.53 -28.25 -1.89
N ILE A 20 -4.45 -27.32 -0.94
CA ILE A 20 -3.25 -27.18 -0.09
C ILE A 20 -3.07 -28.44 0.78
N LEU A 21 -4.13 -28.93 1.42
CA LEU A 21 -4.04 -30.13 2.26
C LEU A 21 -3.67 -31.40 1.47
N VAL A 22 -4.09 -31.49 0.20
CA VAL A 22 -3.82 -32.66 -0.64
C VAL A 22 -2.46 -32.57 -1.33
N PHE A 23 -2.06 -31.39 -1.82
CA PHE A 23 -0.91 -31.22 -2.69
C PHE A 23 0.32 -30.58 -2.04
N VAL A 24 0.22 -30.04 -0.82
CA VAL A 24 1.38 -29.48 -0.09
C VAL A 24 1.75 -30.45 1.03
N PRO A 25 2.77 -31.31 0.83
CA PRO A 25 3.26 -32.18 1.89
C PRO A 25 3.81 -31.33 3.02
N GLU A 26 3.37 -31.59 4.25
CA GLU A 26 3.88 -30.88 5.42
C GLU A 26 5.34 -31.31 5.66
N PRO A 27 6.33 -30.40 5.49
CA PRO A 27 7.71 -30.77 5.71
C PRO A 27 7.92 -31.06 7.19
N LYS A 28 8.83 -31.99 7.52
CA LYS A 28 9.22 -32.24 8.91
C LYS A 28 9.62 -30.92 9.56
N ARG A 29 8.95 -30.59 10.67
CA ARG A 29 9.16 -29.36 11.43
C ARG A 29 10.64 -29.23 11.79
N GLY A 30 11.30 -28.16 11.32
CA GLY A 30 12.73 -27.91 11.53
C GLY A 30 13.67 -28.29 10.37
N CYS A 31 13.21 -28.97 9.31
CA CYS A 31 14.06 -29.22 8.13
C CYS A 31 14.43 -27.93 7.36
N ALA A 32 13.58 -26.91 7.40
CA ALA A 32 13.88 -25.60 6.82
C ALA A 32 14.84 -24.77 7.69
N ASP A 33 14.92 -25.05 8.99
CA ASP A 33 15.83 -24.36 9.92
C ASP A 33 17.29 -24.83 9.77
N GLN A 34 17.51 -26.03 9.21
CA GLN A 34 18.84 -26.60 8.99
C GLN A 34 19.57 -26.05 7.75
N ILE A 35 18.84 -25.46 6.80
CA ILE A 35 19.42 -24.93 5.55
C ILE A 35 20.21 -23.61 5.81
N GLY A 36 19.98 -22.95 6.95
CA GLY A 36 20.69 -21.74 7.38
C GLY A 36 21.78 -21.99 8.43
N GLY A 37 22.62 -23.02 8.22
CA GLY A 37 23.76 -23.30 9.09
C GLY A 37 24.50 -22.01 9.45
N HIS A 38 24.52 -21.67 10.75
CA HIS A 38 25.07 -20.46 11.38
C HIS A 38 24.13 -19.31 11.80
N ILE A 39 22.80 -19.39 11.67
CA ILE A 39 21.96 -18.37 12.34
C ILE A 39 21.90 -18.66 13.85
N LYS A 40 22.63 -17.85 14.64
CA LYS A 40 22.66 -17.91 16.11
C LYS A 40 21.24 -17.93 16.71
N THR A 41 21.00 -18.92 17.56
CA THR A 41 20.00 -19.03 18.65
C THR A 41 18.71 -18.21 18.51
N ARG A 42 17.56 -18.91 18.50
CA ARG A 42 16.21 -18.33 18.62
C ARG A 42 16.18 -17.26 19.73
N THR A 43 16.14 -15.99 19.34
CA THR A 43 16.10 -14.86 20.26
C THR A 43 14.71 -14.72 20.88
N SER A 44 14.63 -14.12 22.08
CA SER A 44 13.35 -13.83 22.72
C SER A 44 12.56 -12.81 21.89
N TRP A 45 11.23 -12.93 21.90
CA TRP A 45 10.32 -12.05 21.15
C TRP A 45 10.55 -10.56 21.44
N LEU A 46 10.82 -10.21 22.71
CA LEU A 46 11.12 -8.83 23.11
C LEU A 46 12.44 -8.31 22.49
N CYS A 47 13.43 -9.19 22.32
CA CYS A 47 14.69 -8.84 21.66
C CYS A 47 14.48 -8.61 20.16
N ASP A 48 13.64 -9.43 19.52
CA ASP A 48 13.30 -9.27 18.10
C ASP A 48 12.55 -7.95 17.85
N MET A 49 11.60 -7.62 18.73
CA MET A 49 10.88 -6.36 18.68
C MET A 49 11.79 -5.16 18.83
N LYS A 50 12.69 -5.18 19.82
CA LYS A 50 13.67 -4.12 20.02
C LYS A 50 14.62 -3.99 18.82
N ALA A 51 15.02 -5.11 18.22
CA ALA A 51 15.88 -5.12 17.04
C ALA A 51 15.19 -4.50 15.82
N LEU A 52 13.92 -4.87 15.58
CA LEU A 52 13.10 -4.29 14.50
C LEU A 52 12.88 -2.78 14.71
N ALA A 53 12.55 -2.35 15.92
CA ALA A 53 12.37 -0.93 16.24
C ALA A 53 13.66 -0.10 16.08
N LYS A 54 14.84 -0.73 16.20
CA LYS A 54 16.14 -0.07 15.99
C LYS A 54 16.53 0.00 14.50
N ASN A 55 15.96 -0.87 13.66
CA ASN A 55 16.17 -0.87 12.21
C ASN A 55 15.39 0.30 11.59
N ARG A 56 16.11 1.37 11.23
CA ARG A 56 15.50 2.61 10.75
C ARG A 56 14.84 2.41 9.40
N SER A 57 15.49 1.65 8.52
CA SER A 57 14.96 1.34 7.20
C SER A 57 13.60 0.64 7.28
N TYR A 58 13.48 -0.37 8.16
CA TYR A 58 12.24 -1.08 8.44
C TYR A 58 11.15 -0.17 9.05
N VAL A 59 11.50 0.68 10.01
CA VAL A 59 10.52 1.59 10.65
C VAL A 59 9.97 2.59 9.64
N PHE A 60 10.84 3.27 8.87
CA PHE A 60 10.39 4.25 7.89
C PHE A 60 9.63 3.59 6.73
N SER A 61 10.07 2.42 6.24
CA SER A 61 9.33 1.71 5.19
C SER A 61 7.97 1.21 5.67
N SER A 62 7.85 0.83 6.95
CA SER A 62 6.57 0.44 7.55
C SER A 62 5.60 1.62 7.69
N LEU A 63 6.10 2.79 8.08
CA LEU A 63 5.29 4.02 8.11
C LEU A 63 4.86 4.46 6.71
N ALA A 64 5.75 4.35 5.72
CA ALA A 64 5.42 4.61 4.32
C ALA A 64 4.35 3.63 3.78
N SER A 65 4.48 2.33 4.12
CA SER A 65 3.48 1.29 3.80
C SER A 65 2.10 1.61 4.40
N ALA A 66 2.08 2.17 5.62
CA ALA A 66 0.84 2.62 6.24
C ALA A 66 0.22 3.81 5.52
N ALA A 67 1.03 4.76 5.03
CA ALA A 67 0.56 5.87 4.21
C ALA A 67 -0.02 5.41 2.86
N VAL A 68 0.61 4.42 2.21
CA VAL A 68 0.09 3.77 0.99
C VAL A 68 -1.27 3.12 1.28
N SER A 69 -1.38 2.41 2.40
CA SER A 69 -2.63 1.74 2.82
C SER A 69 -3.72 2.75 3.19
N PHE A 70 -3.36 3.86 3.84
CA PHE A 70 -4.26 4.97 4.15
C PHE A 70 -4.95 5.48 2.89
N ALA A 71 -4.17 5.84 1.86
CA ALA A 71 -4.70 6.35 0.62
C ALA A 71 -5.58 5.32 -0.09
N THR A 72 -5.11 4.07 -0.16
CA THR A 72 -5.85 2.96 -0.80
C THR A 72 -7.21 2.73 -0.13
N GLY A 73 -7.26 2.67 1.21
CA GLY A 73 -8.51 2.48 1.95
C GLY A 73 -9.49 3.64 1.78
N ALA A 74 -8.99 4.88 1.82
CA ALA A 74 -9.81 6.08 1.62
C ALA A 74 -10.40 6.11 0.21
N PHE A 75 -9.61 5.78 -0.81
CA PHE A 75 -10.08 5.77 -2.19
C PHE A 75 -11.12 4.68 -2.45
N GLY A 76 -10.89 3.49 -1.92
CA GLY A 76 -11.81 2.36 -2.07
C GLY A 76 -13.24 2.66 -1.64
N ILE A 77 -13.41 3.51 -0.61
CA ILE A 77 -14.74 3.89 -0.11
C ILE A 77 -15.24 5.18 -0.73
N TRP A 78 -14.41 6.22 -0.82
CA TRP A 78 -14.88 7.57 -1.08
C TRP A 78 -14.79 8.03 -2.53
N ILE A 79 -13.86 7.50 -3.34
CA ILE A 79 -13.70 7.95 -4.74
C ILE A 79 -14.95 7.62 -5.60
N PRO A 80 -15.56 6.43 -5.53
CA PRO A 80 -16.81 6.17 -6.25
C PRO A 80 -17.92 7.16 -5.88
N GLN A 81 -18.07 7.45 -4.58
CA GLN A 81 -19.05 8.39 -4.07
C GLN A 81 -18.73 9.83 -4.52
N TYR A 82 -17.46 10.21 -4.56
CA TYR A 82 -16.99 11.51 -5.02
C TYR A 82 -17.28 11.73 -6.51
N LEU A 83 -16.98 10.73 -7.36
CA LEU A 83 -17.25 10.80 -8.80
C LEU A 83 -18.75 10.85 -9.10
N PHE A 84 -19.56 10.08 -8.38
CA PHE A 84 -21.01 10.15 -8.49
C PHE A 84 -21.52 11.57 -8.14
N ARG A 85 -21.07 12.13 -7.02
CA ARG A 85 -21.42 13.52 -6.63
C ARG A 85 -20.96 14.54 -7.69
N ALA A 86 -19.79 14.33 -8.31
CA ALA A 86 -19.30 15.17 -9.40
C ALA A 86 -20.22 15.13 -10.63
N GLN A 87 -20.69 13.95 -11.04
CA GLN A 87 -21.64 13.78 -12.16
C GLN A 87 -22.97 14.50 -11.90
N VAL A 88 -23.46 14.48 -10.66
CA VAL A 88 -24.67 15.22 -10.26
C VAL A 88 -24.45 16.72 -10.38
N VAL A 89 -23.30 17.24 -9.92
CA VAL A 89 -22.94 18.67 -10.07
C VAL A 89 -22.79 19.07 -11.54
N GLN A 90 -22.29 18.17 -12.39
CA GLN A 90 -22.21 18.36 -13.85
C GLN A 90 -23.57 18.23 -14.57
N LYS A 91 -24.67 17.97 -13.85
CA LYS A 91 -26.02 17.71 -14.40
C LYS A 91 -26.07 16.51 -15.35
N THR A 92 -25.07 15.62 -15.28
CA THR A 92 -24.99 14.40 -16.10
C THR A 92 -25.67 13.21 -15.40
N ALA A 93 -25.91 13.33 -14.09
CA ALA A 93 -26.66 12.36 -13.28
C ALA A 93 -27.71 13.06 -12.41
N VAL A 94 -28.80 12.35 -12.09
CA VAL A 94 -29.85 12.83 -11.19
C VAL A 94 -29.48 12.50 -9.74
N THR A 95 -29.82 13.39 -8.79
CA THR A 95 -29.66 13.14 -7.35
C THR A 95 -30.35 11.85 -6.93
N CYS A 96 -29.68 11.02 -6.12
CA CYS A 96 -30.24 9.75 -5.66
C CYS A 96 -31.56 9.95 -4.90
N THR A 97 -32.62 9.32 -5.40
CA THR A 97 -33.93 9.30 -4.76
C THR A 97 -34.07 8.14 -3.76
N TYR A 98 -33.23 7.09 -3.89
CA TYR A 98 -33.16 5.93 -3.00
C TYR A 98 -31.71 5.45 -2.82
N GLN A 99 -31.31 5.09 -1.60
CA GLN A 99 -30.03 4.45 -1.30
C GLN A 99 -30.16 2.91 -1.46
N PRO A 100 -29.15 2.21 -2.01
CA PRO A 100 -27.87 2.72 -2.50
C PRO A 100 -27.97 3.31 -3.92
N CYS A 101 -27.21 4.38 -4.15
CA CYS A 101 -26.99 4.99 -5.46
C CYS A 101 -26.43 3.98 -6.49
N SER A 102 -26.54 4.32 -7.78
CA SER A 102 -26.07 3.47 -8.89
C SER A 102 -24.65 2.94 -8.66
N SER A 103 -24.45 1.62 -8.75
CA SER A 103 -23.16 0.97 -8.50
C SER A 103 -22.15 1.06 -9.67
N LYS A 104 -22.46 1.84 -10.72
CA LYS A 104 -21.63 1.94 -11.92
C LYS A 104 -20.24 2.48 -11.61
N ASP A 105 -20.14 3.60 -10.90
CA ASP A 105 -18.84 4.21 -10.59
C ASP A 105 -18.01 3.31 -9.66
N SER A 106 -18.65 2.59 -8.73
CA SER A 106 -17.99 1.60 -7.88
C SER A 106 -17.45 0.39 -8.68
N LEU A 107 -18.19 -0.08 -9.68
CA LEU A 107 -17.75 -1.18 -10.55
C LEU A 107 -16.59 -0.76 -11.46
N ILE A 108 -16.67 0.44 -12.05
CA ILE A 108 -15.59 0.98 -12.90
C ILE A 108 -14.34 1.20 -12.08
N PHE A 109 -14.47 1.85 -10.91
CA PHE A 109 -13.35 2.07 -10.00
C PHE A 109 -12.73 0.74 -9.58
N GLY A 110 -13.52 -0.24 -9.11
CA GLY A 110 -13.00 -1.55 -8.73
C GLY A 110 -12.28 -2.28 -9.87
N ALA A 111 -12.78 -2.19 -11.10
CA ALA A 111 -12.11 -2.76 -12.27
C ALA A 111 -10.77 -2.07 -12.55
N ILE A 112 -10.72 -0.74 -12.45
CA ILE A 112 -9.48 0.04 -12.55
C ILE A 112 -8.50 -0.43 -11.48
N THR A 113 -8.92 -0.47 -10.21
CA THR A 113 -8.07 -0.86 -9.08
C THR A 113 -7.50 -2.28 -9.24
N CYS A 114 -8.28 -3.23 -9.77
CA CYS A 114 -7.77 -4.58 -10.06
C CYS A 114 -6.66 -4.56 -11.13
N VAL A 115 -6.88 -3.82 -12.22
CA VAL A 115 -5.92 -3.71 -13.32
C VAL A 115 -4.66 -2.95 -12.87
N THR A 116 -4.82 -1.81 -12.21
CA THR A 116 -3.70 -0.99 -11.71
C THR A 116 -2.93 -1.72 -10.61
N GLY A 117 -3.57 -2.56 -9.79
CA GLY A 117 -2.90 -3.41 -8.81
C GLY A 117 -1.94 -4.40 -9.47
N LEU A 118 -2.41 -5.13 -10.50
CA LEU A 118 -1.58 -6.07 -11.23
C LEU A 118 -0.44 -5.37 -11.99
N LEU A 119 -0.79 -4.29 -12.71
CA LEU A 119 0.21 -3.50 -13.44
C LEU A 119 1.23 -2.86 -12.51
N GLY A 120 0.79 -2.32 -11.36
CA GLY A 120 1.64 -1.70 -10.37
C GLY A 120 2.71 -2.66 -9.86
N VAL A 121 2.32 -3.88 -9.49
CA VAL A 121 3.26 -4.93 -9.04
C VAL A 121 4.29 -5.26 -10.13
N VAL A 122 3.84 -5.48 -11.37
CA VAL A 122 4.74 -5.82 -12.49
C VAL A 122 5.67 -4.67 -12.84
N ILE A 123 5.13 -3.46 -13.00
CA ILE A 123 5.90 -2.25 -13.30
C ILE A 123 6.89 -1.96 -12.17
N GLY A 124 6.49 -2.15 -10.90
CA GLY A 124 7.36 -1.97 -9.75
C GLY A 124 8.55 -2.92 -9.77
N ALA A 125 8.30 -4.22 -9.97
CA ALA A 125 9.36 -5.21 -10.07
C ALA A 125 10.34 -4.92 -11.22
N VAL A 126 9.82 -4.57 -12.41
CA VAL A 126 10.66 -4.26 -13.58
C VAL A 126 11.44 -2.96 -13.37
N THR A 127 10.77 -1.90 -12.93
CA THR A 127 11.39 -0.58 -12.74
C THR A 127 12.50 -0.66 -11.71
N THR A 128 12.25 -1.31 -10.58
CA THR A 128 13.26 -1.50 -9.54
C THR A 128 14.43 -2.34 -10.03
N ARG A 129 14.18 -3.43 -10.77
CA ARG A 129 15.25 -4.25 -11.36
C ARG A 129 16.15 -3.44 -12.30
N LEU A 130 15.58 -2.57 -13.13
CA LEU A 130 16.34 -1.71 -14.03
C LEU A 130 17.12 -0.63 -13.24
N CYS A 131 16.49 -0.01 -12.24
CA CYS A 131 17.12 1.02 -11.41
C CYS A 131 18.25 0.46 -10.53
N ARG A 132 18.16 -0.80 -10.08
CA ARG A 132 19.21 -1.50 -9.32
C ARG A 132 20.54 -1.58 -10.08
N GLN A 133 20.51 -1.54 -11.42
CA GLN A 133 21.75 -1.50 -12.23
C GLN A 133 22.50 -0.17 -12.11
N LYS A 134 21.82 0.91 -11.68
CA LYS A 134 22.41 2.25 -11.55
C LYS A 134 22.71 2.64 -10.11
N THR A 135 21.89 2.19 -9.16
CA THR A 135 22.06 2.51 -7.74
C THR A 135 21.59 1.37 -6.87
N GLU A 136 22.35 1.04 -5.84
CA GLU A 136 21.98 0.01 -4.87
C GLU A 136 20.79 0.43 -3.99
N ARG A 137 20.48 1.74 -3.95
CA ARG A 137 19.34 2.32 -3.21
C ARG A 137 18.06 2.38 -4.06
N ALA A 138 18.00 1.63 -5.16
CA ALA A 138 16.92 1.73 -6.13
C ALA A 138 15.54 1.49 -5.52
N ASP A 139 15.39 0.50 -4.66
CA ASP A 139 14.11 0.10 -4.06
C ASP A 139 13.41 1.28 -3.37
N PRO A 140 13.98 1.90 -2.31
CA PRO A 140 13.32 3.02 -1.63
C PRO A 140 13.22 4.28 -2.50
N LEU A 141 14.17 4.52 -3.43
CA LEU A 141 14.10 5.67 -4.33
C LEU A 141 12.94 5.58 -5.33
N VAL A 142 12.73 4.40 -5.92
CA VAL A 142 11.60 4.15 -6.83
C VAL A 142 10.28 4.32 -6.07
N CYS A 143 10.19 3.84 -4.83
CA CYS A 143 9.01 4.06 -4.00
C CYS A 143 8.76 5.55 -3.69
N ALA A 144 9.81 6.31 -3.37
CA ALA A 144 9.66 7.74 -3.11
C ALA A 144 9.14 8.50 -4.34
N VAL A 145 9.73 8.24 -5.52
CA VAL A 145 9.33 8.89 -6.78
C VAL A 145 7.91 8.50 -7.16
N SER A 146 7.53 7.23 -7.02
CA SER A 146 6.17 6.77 -7.32
C SER A 146 5.13 7.40 -6.39
N MET A 147 5.42 7.51 -5.08
CA MET A 147 4.50 8.16 -4.13
C MET A 147 4.34 9.66 -4.43
N LEU A 148 5.44 10.38 -4.65
CA LEU A 148 5.37 11.80 -5.00
C LEU A 148 4.62 12.03 -6.33
N GLY A 149 4.88 11.19 -7.33
CA GLY A 149 4.15 11.20 -8.59
C GLY A 149 2.65 10.90 -8.41
N SER A 150 2.32 9.89 -7.60
CA SER A 150 0.94 9.51 -7.28
C SER A 150 0.18 10.69 -6.64
N ALA A 151 0.80 11.40 -5.69
CA ALA A 151 0.19 12.57 -5.05
C ALA A 151 -0.22 13.65 -6.06
N ILE A 152 0.60 13.91 -7.09
CA ILE A 152 0.29 14.87 -8.16
C ILE A 152 -0.96 14.43 -8.92
N PHE A 153 -1.01 13.18 -9.39
CA PHE A 153 -2.16 12.67 -10.14
C PHE A 153 -3.43 12.63 -9.29
N ILE A 154 -3.31 12.32 -8.01
CA ILE A 154 -4.45 12.32 -7.09
C ILE A 154 -4.97 13.74 -6.90
N CYS A 155 -4.10 14.75 -6.70
CA CYS A 155 -4.52 16.15 -6.68
C CYS A 155 -5.24 16.57 -7.97
N LEU A 156 -4.78 16.11 -9.13
CA LEU A 156 -5.40 16.42 -10.42
C LEU A 156 -6.83 15.86 -10.54
N ILE A 157 -7.17 14.75 -9.86
CA ILE A 157 -8.54 14.20 -9.84
C ILE A 157 -9.54 15.30 -9.46
N PHE A 158 -9.25 16.11 -8.44
CA PHE A 158 -10.19 17.10 -7.90
C PHE A 158 -10.38 18.31 -8.82
N VAL A 159 -9.35 18.63 -9.60
CA VAL A 159 -9.40 19.69 -10.60
C VAL A 159 -10.19 19.21 -11.83
N VAL A 160 -9.90 17.98 -12.27
CA VAL A 160 -10.44 17.42 -13.51
C VAL A 160 -11.87 16.88 -13.33
N ALA A 161 -12.21 16.33 -12.17
CA ALA A 161 -13.52 15.75 -11.89
C ALA A 161 -14.67 16.73 -12.01
N LYS A 162 -14.44 18.05 -11.93
CA LYS A 162 -15.48 19.07 -12.20
C LYS A 162 -15.76 19.27 -13.68
N LYS A 163 -14.78 19.00 -14.55
CA LYS A 163 -14.84 19.28 -16.00
C LYS A 163 -15.03 18.02 -16.84
N SER A 164 -14.43 16.90 -16.44
CA SER A 164 -14.48 15.65 -17.19
C SER A 164 -14.31 14.44 -16.26
N ILE A 165 -15.31 13.58 -16.22
CA ILE A 165 -15.26 12.32 -15.46
C ILE A 165 -14.27 11.34 -16.10
N ALA A 166 -14.22 11.27 -17.42
CA ALA A 166 -13.25 10.43 -18.13
C ALA A 166 -11.80 10.83 -17.79
N GLY A 167 -11.52 12.14 -17.74
CA GLY A 167 -10.20 12.64 -17.32
C GLY A 167 -9.87 12.29 -15.86
N ALA A 168 -10.86 12.30 -14.97
CA ALA A 168 -10.68 11.88 -13.59
C ALA A 168 -10.32 10.39 -13.49
N TYR A 169 -10.98 9.51 -14.27
CA TYR A 169 -10.63 8.08 -14.31
C TYR A 169 -9.21 7.82 -14.82
N ILE A 170 -8.74 8.58 -15.82
CA ILE A 170 -7.34 8.47 -16.29
C ILE A 170 -6.36 8.88 -15.19
N CYS A 171 -6.65 9.96 -14.46
CA CYS A 171 -5.82 10.40 -13.34
C CYS A 171 -5.81 9.35 -12.21
N ILE A 172 -6.97 8.75 -11.89
CA ILE A 172 -7.08 7.64 -10.94
C ILE A 172 -6.23 6.47 -11.40
N PHE A 173 -6.35 6.04 -12.66
CA PHE A 173 -5.60 4.91 -13.20
C PHE A 173 -4.08 5.09 -13.01
N ILE A 174 -3.55 6.26 -13.37
CA ILE A 174 -2.12 6.55 -13.22
C ILE A 174 -1.73 6.66 -11.74
N GLY A 175 -2.51 7.40 -10.94
CA GLY A 175 -2.26 7.60 -9.52
C GLY A 175 -2.25 6.30 -8.72
N GLU A 176 -3.22 5.42 -8.96
CA GLU A 176 -3.30 4.09 -8.34
C GLU A 176 -2.19 3.16 -8.82
N THR A 177 -1.85 3.16 -10.11
CA THR A 177 -0.74 2.32 -10.61
C THR A 177 0.56 2.69 -9.89
N LEU A 178 0.84 3.99 -9.74
CA LEU A 178 2.00 4.48 -9.00
C LEU A 178 1.93 4.13 -7.51
N LEU A 179 0.74 4.12 -6.92
CA LEU A 179 0.55 3.76 -5.51
C LEU A 179 0.80 2.25 -5.29
N PHE A 180 0.23 1.39 -6.15
CA PHE A 180 0.37 -0.06 -6.08
C PHE A 180 1.75 -0.58 -6.43
N LEU A 181 2.55 0.21 -7.16
CA LEU A 181 3.96 -0.05 -7.40
C LEU A 181 4.72 -0.35 -6.08
N ASN A 182 4.37 0.37 -5.01
CA ASN A 182 5.04 0.28 -3.72
C ASN A 182 4.82 -1.05 -2.99
N TRP A 183 3.76 -1.80 -3.30
CA TRP A 183 3.43 -3.04 -2.58
C TRP A 183 4.52 -4.10 -2.72
N ALA A 184 4.94 -4.37 -3.96
CA ALA A 184 5.97 -5.37 -4.22
C ALA A 184 7.34 -4.91 -3.69
N ILE A 185 7.70 -3.65 -3.91
CA ILE A 185 9.01 -3.13 -3.53
C ILE A 185 9.17 -3.06 -2.01
N THR A 186 8.11 -2.71 -1.27
CA THR A 186 8.19 -2.63 0.20
C THR A 186 8.40 -4.01 0.81
N ALA A 187 7.80 -5.06 0.22
CA ALA A 187 8.08 -6.43 0.61
C ALA A 187 9.55 -6.80 0.36
N ASP A 188 10.11 -6.43 -0.80
CA ASP A 188 11.53 -6.60 -1.11
C ASP A 188 12.43 -5.88 -0.09
N ILE A 189 12.15 -4.61 0.22
CA ILE A 189 12.91 -3.82 1.20
C ILE A 189 12.98 -4.55 2.54
N LEU A 190 11.84 -5.04 3.05
CA LEU A 190 11.78 -5.81 4.29
C LEU A 190 12.68 -7.05 4.24
N MET A 191 12.67 -7.77 3.11
CA MET A 191 13.49 -8.97 2.95
C MET A 191 14.99 -8.63 2.97
N TYR A 192 15.41 -7.50 2.40
CA TYR A 192 16.82 -7.08 2.40
C TYR A 192 17.31 -6.55 3.74
N VAL A 193 16.47 -5.85 4.50
CA VAL A 193 16.89 -5.21 5.77
C VAL A 193 16.60 -6.04 7.02
N VAL A 194 15.82 -7.14 6.91
CA VAL A 194 15.46 -8.01 8.04
C VAL A 194 15.97 -9.43 7.83
N ILE A 195 16.70 -9.95 8.83
CA ILE A 195 17.21 -11.32 8.84
C ILE A 195 16.09 -12.37 8.78
N PRO A 196 16.31 -13.54 8.14
CA PRO A 196 15.28 -14.56 7.91
C PRO A 196 14.48 -14.96 9.16
N THR A 197 15.14 -15.13 10.30
CA THR A 197 14.51 -15.57 11.56
C THR A 197 13.52 -14.55 12.14
N ARG A 198 13.58 -13.28 11.73
CA ARG A 198 12.69 -12.21 12.22
C ARG A 198 11.67 -11.73 11.18
N ARG A 199 11.76 -12.20 9.93
CA ARG A 199 10.92 -11.71 8.82
C ARG A 199 9.43 -11.91 9.06
N ALA A 200 9.01 -13.07 9.59
CA ALA A 200 7.60 -13.32 9.87
C ALA A 200 7.01 -12.28 10.84
N THR A 201 7.73 -11.98 11.92
CA THR A 201 7.34 -10.95 12.89
C THR A 201 7.33 -9.57 12.24
N ALA A 202 8.35 -9.23 11.45
CA ALA A 202 8.41 -7.95 10.73
C ALA A 202 7.22 -7.75 9.78
N VAL A 203 6.88 -8.76 8.97
CA VAL A 203 5.74 -8.71 8.05
C VAL A 203 4.44 -8.53 8.82
N ALA A 204 4.24 -9.27 9.91
CA ALA A 204 3.05 -9.17 10.74
C ALA A 204 2.89 -7.77 11.34
N PHE A 205 3.96 -7.18 11.88
CA PHE A 205 3.93 -5.85 12.46
C PHE A 205 3.75 -4.75 11.43
N GLN A 206 4.42 -4.85 10.28
CA GLN A 206 4.22 -3.92 9.18
C GLN A 206 2.76 -3.94 8.67
N GLY A 207 2.17 -5.14 8.54
CA GLY A 207 0.76 -5.32 8.20
C GLY A 207 -0.18 -4.75 9.26
N PHE A 208 0.09 -5.02 10.54
CA PHE A 208 -0.67 -4.47 11.66
C PHE A 208 -0.64 -2.93 11.66
N THR A 209 0.55 -2.32 11.53
CA THR A 209 0.69 -0.86 11.44
C THR A 209 -0.06 -0.30 10.23
N SER A 210 0.03 -0.99 9.08
CA SER A 210 -0.66 -0.58 7.85
C SER A 210 -2.18 -0.65 7.97
N HIS A 211 -2.71 -1.64 8.68
CA HIS A 211 -4.15 -1.73 8.93
C HIS A 211 -4.62 -0.69 9.94
N LEU A 212 -3.93 -0.59 11.08
CA LEU A 212 -4.32 0.29 12.18
C LEU A 212 -4.30 1.77 11.78
N LEU A 213 -3.22 2.20 11.13
CA LEU A 213 -3.02 3.61 10.76
C LEU A 213 -3.44 3.92 9.32
N GLY A 214 -3.59 2.89 8.48
CA GLY A 214 -3.89 3.05 7.06
C GLY A 214 -5.34 2.79 6.74
N ASP A 215 -5.62 1.63 6.16
CA ASP A 215 -6.87 1.37 5.42
C ASP A 215 -8.13 1.25 6.30
N ALA A 216 -8.01 0.84 7.56
CA ALA A 216 -9.15 0.76 8.46
C ALA A 216 -9.52 2.13 9.04
N GLY A 217 -8.53 2.97 9.36
CA GLY A 217 -8.73 4.28 9.97
C GLY A 217 -9.06 5.38 8.96
N SER A 218 -8.50 5.31 7.75
CA SER A 218 -8.61 6.39 6.77
C SER A 218 -10.04 6.70 6.32
N PRO A 219 -10.94 5.74 6.06
CA PRO A 219 -12.27 6.06 5.57
C PRO A 219 -13.10 6.78 6.62
N TYR A 220 -12.97 6.36 7.89
CA TYR A 220 -13.62 6.99 9.02
C TYR A 220 -13.15 8.44 9.21
N LEU A 221 -11.83 8.68 9.17
CA LEU A 221 -11.26 10.01 9.32
C LEU A 221 -11.71 10.96 8.20
N ILE A 222 -11.70 10.49 6.94
CA ILE A 222 -12.15 11.29 5.79
C ILE A 222 -13.66 11.60 5.90
N GLY A 223 -14.46 10.64 6.35
CA GLY A 223 -15.89 10.83 6.61
C GLY A 223 -16.14 11.92 7.66
N LEU A 224 -15.47 11.83 8.81
CA LEU A 224 -15.57 12.83 9.88
C LEU A 224 -15.22 14.25 9.41
N ILE A 225 -14.13 14.39 8.66
CA ILE A 225 -13.69 15.69 8.12
C ILE A 225 -14.72 16.20 7.10
N SER A 226 -15.22 15.33 6.21
CA SER A 226 -16.25 15.68 5.23
C SER A 226 -17.55 16.15 5.89
N ASP A 227 -17.99 15.46 6.94
CA ASP A 227 -19.23 15.78 7.66
C ASP A 227 -19.12 17.09 8.43
N SER A 228 -17.99 17.32 9.12
CA SER A 228 -17.71 18.58 9.81
C SER A 228 -17.66 19.77 8.85
N LEU A 229 -17.05 19.62 7.67
CA LEU A 229 -17.03 20.66 6.64
C LEU A 229 -18.42 20.96 6.05
N GLN A 230 -19.37 20.03 6.17
CA GLN A 230 -20.70 20.15 5.61
C GLN A 230 -21.73 20.75 6.60
N GLU A 231 -21.41 20.85 7.88
CA GLU A 231 -22.34 21.19 8.96
C GLU A 231 -23.14 22.49 8.71
N SER A 232 -22.52 23.50 8.10
CA SER A 232 -23.19 24.78 7.78
C SER A 232 -24.03 24.77 6.48
N TYR A 233 -23.95 23.73 5.64
CA TYR A 233 -24.57 23.68 4.30
C TYR A 233 -25.14 22.30 3.92
N ALA A 234 -25.69 21.57 4.90
CA ALA A 234 -26.04 20.15 4.77
C ALA A 234 -26.95 19.79 3.58
N THR A 235 -27.82 20.71 3.15
CA THR A 235 -28.80 20.49 2.07
C THR A 235 -28.27 20.77 0.66
N SER A 236 -27.09 21.39 0.52
CA SER A 236 -26.54 21.75 -0.79
C SER A 236 -25.74 20.60 -1.40
N VAL A 237 -26.20 20.13 -2.57
CA VAL A 237 -25.52 19.10 -3.37
C VAL A 237 -24.09 19.52 -3.75
N LEU A 238 -23.89 20.81 -4.00
CA LEU A 238 -22.56 21.35 -4.30
C LEU A 238 -21.63 21.24 -3.08
N TRP A 239 -22.12 21.56 -1.89
CA TRP A 239 -21.32 21.45 -0.66
C TRP A 239 -21.01 20.00 -0.28
N GLN A 240 -21.94 19.06 -0.52
CA GLN A 240 -21.66 17.62 -0.37
C GLN A 240 -20.53 17.13 -1.27
N PHE A 241 -20.42 17.68 -2.48
CA PHE A 241 -19.32 17.36 -3.39
C PHE A 241 -18.00 18.02 -2.95
N LEU A 242 -18.05 19.31 -2.57
CA LEU A 242 -16.86 20.06 -2.16
C LEU A 242 -16.29 19.55 -0.83
N SER A 243 -17.12 19.29 0.18
CA SER A 243 -16.67 18.84 1.51
C SER A 243 -15.92 17.53 1.43
N LEU A 244 -16.46 16.55 0.68
CA LEU A 244 -15.80 15.27 0.46
C LEU A 244 -14.50 15.44 -0.35
N GLY A 245 -14.50 16.32 -1.35
CA GLY A 245 -13.30 16.65 -2.12
C GLY A 245 -12.19 17.24 -1.25
N TYR A 246 -12.53 18.19 -0.36
CA TYR A 246 -11.58 18.79 0.57
C TYR A 246 -11.10 17.79 1.63
N ALA A 247 -11.97 16.94 2.16
CA ALA A 247 -11.56 15.87 3.08
C ALA A 247 -10.55 14.92 2.41
N LEU A 248 -10.81 14.52 1.16
CA LEU A 248 -9.90 13.68 0.38
C LEU A 248 -8.55 14.34 0.04
N MET A 249 -8.40 15.66 0.18
CA MET A 249 -7.09 16.33 0.07
C MET A 249 -6.12 15.96 1.18
N LEU A 250 -6.60 15.35 2.26
CA LEU A 250 -5.74 14.73 3.25
C LEU A 250 -4.91 13.58 2.64
N CYS A 251 -5.44 12.85 1.65
CA CYS A 251 -4.75 11.71 1.06
C CYS A 251 -3.44 12.11 0.35
N PRO A 252 -3.40 13.08 -0.58
CA PRO A 252 -2.14 13.56 -1.15
C PRO A 252 -1.12 14.02 -0.11
N PHE A 253 -1.55 14.68 0.96
CA PHE A 253 -0.64 15.10 2.04
C PHE A 253 0.01 13.88 2.72
N VAL A 254 -0.80 12.88 3.09
CA VAL A 254 -0.31 11.62 3.68
C VAL A 254 0.60 10.86 2.70
N ILE A 255 0.29 10.88 1.40
CA ILE A 255 1.12 10.25 0.37
C ILE A 255 2.48 10.95 0.24
N VAL A 256 2.52 12.29 0.25
CA VAL A 256 3.79 13.03 0.24
C VAL A 256 4.62 12.68 1.47
N LEU A 257 4.01 12.61 2.66
CA LEU A 257 4.70 12.15 3.87
C LEU A 257 5.24 10.72 3.73
N GLY A 258 4.46 9.81 3.13
CA GLY A 258 4.92 8.45 2.80
C GLY A 258 6.13 8.45 1.86
N GLY A 259 6.12 9.31 0.83
CA GLY A 259 7.26 9.51 -0.06
C GLY A 259 8.51 10.02 0.68
N MET A 260 8.33 10.95 1.63
CA MET A 260 9.40 11.43 2.50
C MET A 260 9.95 10.33 3.41
N PHE A 261 9.09 9.44 3.93
CA PHE A 261 9.53 8.26 4.68
C PHE A 261 10.32 7.29 3.81
N PHE A 262 9.93 7.06 2.55
CA PHE A 262 10.76 6.26 1.64
C PHE A 262 12.10 6.91 1.30
N LEU A 263 12.16 8.24 1.18
CA LEU A 263 13.43 8.95 1.06
C LEU A 263 14.30 8.76 2.32
N ALA A 264 13.69 8.82 3.50
CA ALA A 264 14.40 8.52 4.75
C ALA A 264 14.89 7.07 4.80
N THR A 265 14.09 6.10 4.34
CA THR A 265 14.52 4.70 4.16
C THR A 265 15.74 4.63 3.24
N ALA A 266 15.76 5.36 2.13
CA ALA A 266 16.90 5.36 1.20
C ALA A 266 18.22 5.82 1.84
N LEU A 267 18.18 6.67 2.87
CA LEU A 267 19.37 7.12 3.59
C LEU A 267 20.00 6.01 4.44
N PHE A 268 19.18 5.16 5.06
CA PHE A 268 19.63 4.11 5.99
C PHE A 268 19.67 2.71 5.35
N TYR A 269 19.12 2.55 4.15
CA TYR A 269 18.89 1.26 3.51
C TYR A 269 20.16 0.43 3.33
N LEU A 270 21.26 1.02 2.85
CA LEU A 270 22.50 0.27 2.63
C LEU A 270 23.11 -0.20 3.95
N ASP A 271 23.17 0.67 4.96
CA ASP A 271 23.74 0.34 6.26
C ASP A 271 22.94 -0.75 6.98
N ASP A 272 21.60 -0.73 6.87
CA ASP A 272 20.75 -1.73 7.49
C ASP A 272 20.73 -3.05 6.71
N ARG A 273 20.89 -3.01 5.38
CA ARG A 273 21.10 -4.19 4.53
C ARG A 273 22.43 -4.88 4.88
N GLU A 274 23.53 -4.13 4.95
CA GLU A 274 24.84 -4.67 5.29
C GLU A 274 24.84 -5.29 6.70
N LYS A 275 24.22 -4.65 7.69
CA LYS A 275 24.05 -5.23 9.04
C LYS A 275 23.25 -6.52 9.03
N ALA A 276 22.23 -6.63 8.17
CA ALA A 276 21.44 -7.85 8.04
C ALA A 276 22.27 -8.96 7.40
N GLU A 277 23.05 -8.66 6.36
CA GLU A 277 23.96 -9.60 5.69
C GLU A 277 25.03 -10.13 6.65
N GLN A 278 25.70 -9.25 7.40
CA GLN A 278 26.72 -9.64 8.40
C GLN A 278 26.17 -10.53 9.52
N GLN A 279 24.88 -10.41 9.85
CA GLN A 279 24.24 -11.26 10.85
C GLN A 279 23.89 -12.66 10.31
N VAL A 280 23.70 -12.79 9.00
CA VAL A 280 23.39 -14.06 8.34
C VAL A 280 24.67 -14.80 7.98
N ASP A 281 25.71 -14.10 7.51
CA ASP A 281 27.01 -14.68 7.20
C ASP A 281 28.14 -13.83 7.81
N PRO A 282 28.62 -14.17 9.03
CA PRO A 282 29.70 -13.43 9.70
C PRO A 282 31.05 -13.50 8.98
N LEU A 283 31.23 -14.40 8.02
CA LEU A 283 32.49 -14.63 7.29
C LEU A 283 32.58 -13.82 5.99
N SER A 284 31.47 -13.29 5.48
CA SER A 284 31.43 -12.49 4.23
C SER A 284 31.97 -11.06 4.40
N GLY A 285 32.14 -10.58 5.64
CA GLY A 285 32.63 -9.24 5.96
C GLY A 285 34.15 -9.08 6.08
N GLN A 286 34.95 -10.12 5.81
CA GLN A 286 36.41 -9.94 5.78
C GLN A 286 36.81 -9.28 4.44
N PRO A 287 37.51 -8.12 4.46
CA PRO A 287 38.04 -7.55 3.22
C PRO A 287 38.96 -8.58 2.58
N SER A 288 38.73 -8.88 1.30
CA SER A 288 39.57 -9.77 0.52
C SER A 288 41.03 -9.33 0.70
N ILE A 289 41.82 -10.12 1.41
CA ILE A 289 43.26 -9.97 1.47
C ILE A 289 43.72 -10.18 0.02
N LYS A 290 44.00 -9.08 -0.68
CA LYS A 290 44.74 -9.12 -1.93
C LYS A 290 46.15 -9.61 -1.56
N VAL A 291 46.39 -10.89 -1.81
CA VAL A 291 47.74 -11.47 -1.91
C VAL A 291 48.27 -11.17 -3.31
#